data_AF-A0A847B3Y3-F1
#
_entry.id   AF-A0A847B3Y3-F1
#
_cell.length_a   1.000
_cell.length_b   1.000
_cell.length_c   1.000
_cell.angle_alpha   90.00
_cell.angle_beta   90.00
_cell.angle_gamma   90.00
#
_symmetry.space_group_name_H-M   'P 1'
#
loop_
_entity.id
_entity.type
_entity.pdbx_description
1 polymer ?
#
loop_
_entity_poly.entity_id
_entity_poly.type
_entity_poly.pdbx_seq_one_letter_code
_entity_poly.pdbx_strand_id
1 'polypeptide(L)' 'MKILNKEIKAVIFDMDGTLIDSTGAWHALDVAFFARRHMDLPADYAQKLVPLGLK' A
#
# COMPACT_ATOMS: atom_id res chain seq x y z
N MET A 1 -27.02 -8.63 9.05
CA MET A 1 -25.93 -9.24 9.87
C MET A 1 -25.93 -8.50 11.19
N LYS A 2 -25.95 -9.17 12.34
CA LYS A 2 -25.96 -8.49 13.64
C LYS A 2 -24.55 -8.42 14.24
N ILE A 3 -24.05 -7.20 14.45
CA ILE A 3 -22.83 -6.95 15.23
C ILE A 3 -23.24 -6.15 16.45
N LEU A 4 -22.87 -6.60 17.66
CA LEU A 4 -23.22 -5.94 18.93
C LEU A 4 -24.71 -5.61 19.03
N ASN A 5 -25.57 -6.57 18.68
CA ASN A 5 -27.04 -6.45 18.66
C ASN A 5 -27.62 -5.37 17.72
N LYS A 6 -26.81 -4.80 16.81
CA LYS A 6 -27.28 -3.88 15.76
C LYS A 6 -27.31 -4.56 14.40
N GLU A 7 -28.36 -4.32 13.63
CA GLU A 7 -28.41 -4.72 12.22
C GLU A 7 -27.46 -3.87 11.39
N ILE A 8 -26.52 -4.53 10.74
CA ILE A 8 -25.55 -3.95 9.83
C ILE A 8 -26.01 -4.21 8.39
N LYS A 9 -26.17 -3.13 7.63
CA LYS A 9 -26.56 -3.17 6.21
C LYS A 9 -25.38 -3.47 5.29
N ALA A 10 -24.20 -2.94 5.62
CA ALA A 10 -22.97 -3.13 4.87
C ALA A 10 -21.75 -2.89 5.77
N VAL A 11 -20.60 -3.43 5.37
CA VAL A 11 -19.29 -3.15 5.96
C VAL A 11 -18.35 -2.76 4.83
N ILE A 12 -17.56 -1.70 5.04
CA ILE A 12 -16.52 -1.26 4.12
C ILE A 12 -15.20 -1.61 4.75
N PHE A 13 -14.35 -2.29 3.98
CA PHE A 13 -12.99 -2.62 4.37
C PHE A 13 -12.04 -1.86 3.47
N ASP A 14 -10.96 -1.37 4.07
CA ASP A 14 -9.76 -1.04 3.33
C ASP A 14 -9.20 -2.31 2.67
N MET A 15 -8.41 -2.17 1.62
CA MET A 15 -7.83 -3.31 0.91
C MET A 15 -6.44 -3.62 1.43
N ASP A 16 -5.53 -2.65 1.30
CA ASP A 16 -4.11 -2.82 1.58
C ASP A 16 -3.86 -2.94 3.08
N GLY A 17 -3.22 -4.02 3.51
CA GLY A 17 -2.98 -4.31 4.93
C GLY A 17 -4.23 -4.68 5.74
N THR A 18 -5.42 -4.74 5.11
CA THR A 18 -6.67 -5.17 5.74
C THR A 18 -7.20 -6.46 5.13
N LEU A 19 -7.48 -6.47 3.82
CA LEU A 19 -7.93 -7.67 3.10
C LEU A 19 -6.75 -8.45 2.50
N ILE A 20 -5.68 -7.74 2.10
CA ILE A 20 -4.51 -8.34 1.47
C ILE A 20 -3.23 -7.76 2.10
N ASP A 21 -2.22 -8.59 2.30
CA ASP A 21 -0.89 -8.14 2.70
C ASP A 21 -0.10 -7.60 1.49
N SER A 22 -0.45 -6.38 1.08
CA SER A 22 0.13 -5.66 -0.06
C SER A 22 0.99 -4.47 0.36
N THR A 23 1.20 -4.27 1.67
CA THR A 23 1.91 -3.08 2.21
C THR A 23 3.35 -2.95 1.68
N GLY A 24 4.01 -4.07 1.37
CA GLY A 24 5.36 -4.09 0.77
C GLY A 24 5.41 -4.10 -0.75
N ALA A 25 4.27 -4.19 -1.45
CA ALA A 25 4.24 -4.39 -2.91
C ALA A 25 4.84 -3.20 -3.67
N TRP A 26 4.62 -1.98 -3.16
CA TRP A 26 5.16 -0.76 -3.76
C TRP A 26 6.69 -0.74 -3.76
N HIS A 27 7.34 -1.12 -2.65
CA HIS A 27 8.81 -1.18 -2.58
C HIS A 27 9.39 -2.18 -3.60
N ALA A 28 8.77 -3.36 -3.72
CA ALA A 28 9.21 -4.36 -4.70
C ALA A 28 9.05 -3.86 -6.15
N LEU A 29 7.97 -3.12 -6.44
CA LEU A 29 7.74 -2.50 -7.72
C LEU A 29 8.80 -1.43 -8.04
N ASP A 30 9.13 -0.59 -7.06
CA ASP A 30 10.15 0.45 -7.21
C ASP A 30 11.52 -0.18 -7.52
N VAL A 31 11.94 -1.17 -6.71
CA VAL A 31 13.19 -1.91 -6.96
C VAL A 31 13.22 -2.49 -8.37
N ALA A 32 12.14 -3.16 -8.80
CA ALA A 32 12.07 -3.73 -10.14
C ALA A 32 12.08 -2.66 -11.25
N PHE A 33 11.44 -1.51 -11.04
CA PHE A 33 11.37 -0.42 -11.99
C PHE A 33 12.76 0.21 -12.26
N PHE A 34 13.53 0.45 -11.20
CA PHE A 34 14.89 0.98 -11.29
C PHE A 34 15.87 -0.05 -11.87
N ALA A 35 15.80 -1.31 -11.41
CA ALA A 35 16.65 -2.38 -11.91
C ALA A 35 16.51 -2.60 -13.43
N ARG A 36 15.29 -2.49 -13.99
CA ARG A 36 15.03 -2.55 -15.44
C ARG A 36 15.72 -1.43 -16.24
N ARG A 37 16.19 -0.38 -15.59
CA ARG A 37 16.92 0.76 -16.18
C ARG A 37 18.39 0.76 -15.82
N HIS A 38 18.89 -0.35 -15.27
CA HIS A 38 20.26 -0.48 -14.78
C HIS A 38 20.60 0.56 -13.71
N MET A 39 19.63 0.87 -12.85
CA MET A 39 19.76 1.80 -11.74
C MET A 39 19.38 1.12 -10.43
N ASP A 40 20.04 1.51 -9.34
CA ASP A 40 19.63 1.13 -7.99
C ASP A 40 18.51 2.06 -7.49
N LEU A 41 17.69 1.56 -6.56
CA LEU A 41 16.68 2.37 -5.88
C LEU A 41 17.37 3.41 -4.98
N PRO A 42 17.16 4.72 -5.18
CA PRO A 42 17.75 5.74 -4.32
C PRO A 42 17.27 5.62 -2.88
N ALA A 43 18.17 5.78 -1.90
CA ALA A 43 17.85 5.66 -0.48
C ALA A 43 16.81 6.67 0.02
N ASP A 44 16.70 7.82 -0.64
CA ASP A 44 15.73 8.88 -0.33
C ASP A 44 14.49 8.88 -1.25
N TYR A 45 14.33 7.86 -2.09
CA TYR A 45 13.26 7.79 -3.09
C TYR A 45 11.87 7.87 -2.46
N ALA A 46 11.59 7.01 -1.48
CA ALA A 46 10.31 7.00 -0.79
C ALA A 46 10.02 8.35 -0.13
N GLN A 47 11.02 8.96 0.53
CA GLN A 47 10.90 10.25 1.21
C GLN A 47 10.58 11.40 0.23
N LYS A 48 11.11 11.34 -0.99
CA LYS A 48 10.80 12.27 -2.07
C LYS A 48 9.43 12.06 -2.70
N LEU A 49 8.84 10.87 -2.55
CA LEU A 49 7.47 10.56 -2.99
C LEU A 49 6.41 10.90 -1.94
N VAL A 50 6.75 10.95 -0.65
CA VAL A 50 5.83 11.33 0.46
C VAL A 50 5.05 12.65 0.22
N PRO A 51 5.55 13.69 -0.47
CA PRO A 51 4.74 14.85 -0.83
C PRO A 51 3.51 14.54 -1.70
N LEU A 52 3.43 13.36 -2.33
CA LEU A 52 2.30 12.89 -3.13
C LEU A 52 1.20 12.18 -2.30
N GLY A 53 1.34 12.14 -0.96
CA GLY A 53 0.29 11.64 -0.07
C GLY A 53 0.20 10.12 0.05
N LEU A 54 1.20 9.39 -0.44
CA LEU A 54 1.34 7.96 -0.19
C LEU A 54 1.94 7.78 1.22
N LYS A 55 1.10 7.35 2.16
CA LYS A 55 1.50 6.90 3.49
C LYS A 55 1.77 5.40 3.47
#